data_AF-A0A5B7AQ77-F1
#
_entry.id   AF-A0A5B7AQ77-F1
#
_cell.length_a   1.000
_cell.length_b   1.000
_cell.length_c   1.000
_cell.angle_alpha   90.00
_cell.angle_beta   90.00
_cell.angle_gamma   90.00
#
_symmetry.space_group_name_H-M   'P 1'
#
loop_
_entity.id
_entity.type
_entity.pdbx_description
1 polymer ?
#
loop_
_entity_poly.entity_id
_entity_poly.type
_entity_poly.pdbx_seq_one_letter_code
_entity_poly.pdbx_strand_id
1 'polypeptide(L)'
;MADNTATATATAMKTKKESQGLLLGRYEIGKLLGHGTFAKVYLARNIQTNENVAIKVLDKEKILKGGLMAHIKREISILRLVRHPNIVQLFEVMATKAKIFFVMEYVRGGELFNKVAKGRLKEQIARKYFQQLISAVGFCHARGVFHRDLKPENLLLDENGDLKVSDFGLSAVSDQIRQDGLFHTFCGTPAYVAPEVLARKGYDAAKVDIWSCGVILFVLMAGYLPFHDQNIMALYRKIYKGEFRCPRWFSPELIRLFSRLLDTNPETRITIPDIMNTRWFKKGFKHIKFYIEDDRLCSVTDDDYNDMDSCSDQSLSESESEMVSRRKVASLPRPASLNAFDIISFSPGFDLSGLFEEGGDETRFVSGAPVSNIISKLEEIAKVVSFTVRKKDCRVSLEGTREGVKGPLTIAAEIFELTPSLVVVEVKKKGGDKGEYEDFCNRELKPGLQKLMLEETPVSSELPSDTE
;
A
#
# COMPACT_ATOMS: atom_id res chain seq x y z
N MET A 1 27.74 -43.03 58.82
CA MET A 1 28.32 -42.86 57.47
C MET A 1 27.26 -43.29 56.48
N ALA A 2 27.09 -42.53 55.39
CA ALA A 2 25.90 -42.42 54.53
C ALA A 2 24.77 -41.64 55.22
N ASP A 3 24.12 -40.64 54.63
CA ASP A 3 23.89 -40.33 53.22
C ASP A 3 23.57 -38.82 53.12
N ASN A 4 24.32 -38.05 52.33
CA ASN A 4 24.14 -36.59 52.21
C ASN A 4 24.39 -36.13 50.77
N THR A 5 23.77 -36.82 49.82
CA THR A 5 23.96 -36.63 48.36
C THR A 5 22.64 -36.54 47.58
N ALA A 6 21.61 -35.91 48.14
CA ALA A 6 20.29 -35.80 47.48
C ALA A 6 19.75 -34.36 47.32
N THR A 7 20.49 -33.32 47.70
CA THR A 7 19.97 -31.93 47.70
C THR A 7 20.70 -30.96 46.76
N ALA A 8 21.63 -31.44 45.94
CA ALA A 8 22.35 -30.61 44.95
C ALA A 8 21.87 -30.80 43.49
N THR A 9 20.94 -31.73 43.23
CA THR A 9 20.45 -32.04 41.88
C THR A 9 19.12 -31.38 41.52
N ALA A 10 18.44 -30.71 42.47
CA ALA A 10 17.16 -30.06 42.23
C ALA A 10 17.26 -28.61 41.73
N THR A 11 18.44 -27.98 41.80
CA THR A 11 18.65 -26.56 41.43
C THR A 11 19.30 -26.37 40.06
N ALA A 12 19.55 -27.46 39.32
CA ALA A 12 20.14 -27.45 37.98
C ALA A 12 19.17 -27.83 36.86
N MET A 13 17.86 -27.91 37.14
CA MET A 13 16.83 -28.35 36.18
C MET A 13 15.87 -27.24 35.70
N LYS A 14 16.23 -25.95 35.85
CA LYS A 14 15.38 -24.82 35.38
C LYS A 14 16.04 -23.84 34.40
N THR A 15 17.14 -24.22 33.76
CA THR A 15 17.75 -23.47 32.65
C THR A 15 18.16 -24.41 31.53
N LYS A 16 17.18 -25.10 30.96
CA LYS A 16 17.29 -25.72 29.64
C LYS A 16 16.00 -25.46 28.88
N LYS A 17 15.63 -24.18 28.77
CA LYS A 17 14.67 -23.76 27.75
C LYS A 17 15.43 -23.93 26.44
N GLU A 18 15.06 -24.98 25.72
CA GLU A 18 15.58 -25.32 24.39
C GLU A 18 15.83 -24.04 23.60
N SER A 19 16.97 -23.95 22.91
CA SER A 19 17.13 -22.98 21.84
C SER A 19 16.10 -23.34 20.76
N GLN A 20 14.85 -22.92 20.94
CA GLN A 20 13.82 -23.01 19.92
C GLN A 20 14.40 -22.28 18.72
N GLY A 21 14.67 -23.03 17.65
CA GLY A 21 15.39 -22.55 16.48
C GLY A 21 14.73 -21.28 15.96
N LEU A 22 15.36 -20.14 16.24
CA LEU A 22 14.89 -18.84 15.77
C LEU A 22 14.91 -18.86 14.24
N LEU A 23 13.79 -18.50 13.63
CA LEU A 23 13.76 -18.34 12.18
C LEU A 23 14.70 -17.20 11.81
N LEU A 24 15.79 -17.59 11.13
CA LEU A 24 16.85 -16.68 10.68
C LEU A 24 17.42 -15.82 11.82
N GLY A 25 17.44 -16.35 13.06
CA GLY A 25 17.97 -15.66 14.23
C GLY A 25 17.16 -14.44 14.71
N ARG A 26 15.99 -14.15 14.13
CA ARG A 26 15.20 -12.93 14.43
C ARG A 26 13.77 -13.18 14.93
N TYR A 27 13.17 -14.31 14.56
CA TYR A 27 11.77 -14.59 14.90
C TYR A 27 11.62 -15.89 15.66
N GLU A 28 10.94 -15.83 16.80
CA GLU A 28 10.48 -17.01 17.52
C GLU A 28 9.16 -17.46 16.89
N ILE A 29 9.16 -18.62 16.21
CA ILE A 29 7.97 -19.16 15.56
C ILE A 29 7.07 -19.80 16.62
N GLY A 30 5.82 -19.35 16.67
CA GLY A 30 4.76 -19.88 17.53
C GLY A 30 3.76 -20.76 16.78
N LYS A 31 2.50 -20.66 17.18
CA LYS A 31 1.41 -21.51 16.68
C LYS A 31 1.12 -21.30 15.19
N LEU A 32 0.65 -22.35 14.53
CA LEU A 32 0.08 -22.25 13.17
C LEU A 32 -1.24 -21.46 13.24
N LEU A 33 -1.35 -20.40 12.45
CA LEU A 33 -2.56 -19.58 12.30
C LEU A 33 -3.44 -20.08 11.16
N GLY A 34 -2.84 -20.55 10.08
CA GLY A 34 -3.55 -21.01 8.90
C GLY A 34 -2.71 -21.90 8.01
N HIS A 35 -3.37 -22.77 7.26
CA HIS A 35 -2.75 -23.65 6.27
C HIS A 35 -3.53 -23.53 4.97
N GLY A 36 -2.82 -23.16 3.90
CA GLY A 36 -3.30 -23.29 2.53
C GLY A 36 -2.56 -24.41 1.80
N THR A 37 -2.93 -24.65 0.54
CA THR A 37 -2.32 -25.65 -0.33
C THR A 37 -0.82 -25.41 -0.56
N PHE A 38 -0.41 -24.13 -0.58
CA PHE A 38 0.93 -23.70 -0.97
C PHE A 38 1.67 -22.89 0.09
N ALA A 39 0.99 -22.54 1.19
CA ALA A 39 1.56 -21.71 2.23
C ALA A 39 1.09 -22.15 3.62
N LYS A 40 1.97 -22.00 4.60
CA LYS A 40 1.64 -22.11 6.03
C LYS A 40 1.86 -20.76 6.69
N VAL A 41 0.91 -20.32 7.49
CA VAL A 41 0.98 -19.05 8.21
C VAL A 41 1.15 -19.33 9.68
N TYR A 42 2.22 -18.81 10.28
CA TYR A 42 2.54 -18.97 11.69
C TYR A 42 2.42 -17.62 12.41
N LEU A 43 1.94 -17.65 13.65
CA LEU A 43 2.19 -16.57 14.58
C LEU A 43 3.67 -16.64 14.94
N ALA A 44 4.34 -15.50 14.97
CA ALA A 44 5.71 -15.42 15.44
C ALA A 44 5.90 -14.14 16.26
N ARG A 45 6.99 -14.10 17.02
CA ARG A 45 7.39 -12.94 17.81
C ARG A 45 8.74 -12.44 17.30
N ASN A 46 8.82 -11.16 16.96
CA ASN A 46 10.09 -10.51 16.69
C ASN A 46 10.86 -10.40 18.02
N ILE A 47 12.05 -10.98 18.10
CA ILE A 47 12.80 -10.98 19.37
C ILE A 47 13.42 -9.62 19.71
N GLN A 48 13.59 -8.74 18.72
CA GLN A 48 14.16 -7.40 18.92
C GLN A 48 13.10 -6.42 19.43
N THR A 49 11.93 -6.40 18.79
CA THR A 49 10.83 -5.47 19.15
C THR A 49 9.83 -6.07 20.15
N ASN A 50 9.88 -7.38 20.37
CA ASN A 50 8.91 -8.15 21.14
C ASN A 50 7.47 -8.12 20.57
N GLU A 51 7.30 -7.68 19.32
CA GLU A 51 6.01 -7.58 18.67
C GLU A 51 5.58 -8.90 18.01
N ASN A 52 4.28 -9.15 18.00
CA ASN A 52 3.68 -10.30 17.31
C ASN A 52 3.54 -10.01 15.82
N VAL A 53 3.93 -10.96 14.99
CA VAL A 53 3.86 -10.91 13.53
C VAL A 53 3.26 -12.19 12.97
N ALA A 54 2.71 -12.11 11.76
CA ALA A 54 2.30 -13.28 10.99
C ALA A 54 3.39 -13.61 9.96
N ILE A 55 3.89 -14.85 9.97
CA ILE A 55 4.90 -15.33 9.01
C ILE A 55 4.28 -16.34 8.07
N LYS A 56 4.11 -15.94 6.82
CA LYS A 56 3.64 -16.82 5.74
C LYS A 56 4.84 -17.44 5.03
N VAL A 57 4.86 -18.78 4.99
CA VAL A 57 5.98 -19.58 4.49
C VAL A 57 5.58 -20.25 3.18
N LEU A 58 6.35 -19.98 2.12
CA LEU A 58 6.17 -20.57 0.80
C LEU A 58 7.40 -21.41 0.40
N ASP A 59 7.16 -22.44 -0.40
CA ASP A 59 8.19 -23.33 -0.93
C ASP A 59 8.67 -22.86 -2.31
N LYS A 60 9.99 -22.63 -2.46
CA LYS A 60 10.59 -22.13 -3.70
C LYS A 60 10.49 -23.14 -4.85
N GLU A 61 10.57 -24.44 -4.56
CA GLU A 61 10.54 -25.45 -5.62
C GLU A 61 9.18 -25.44 -6.34
N LYS A 62 8.10 -25.20 -5.59
CA LYS A 62 6.74 -25.08 -6.13
C LYS A 62 6.55 -23.82 -6.97
N ILE A 63 7.28 -22.75 -6.67
CA ILE A 63 7.21 -21.47 -7.39
C ILE A 63 8.04 -21.51 -8.68
N LEU A 64 9.23 -22.11 -8.63
CA LEU A 64 10.17 -22.17 -9.77
C LEU A 64 9.62 -22.98 -10.95
N LYS A 65 8.83 -24.02 -10.70
CA LYS A 65 8.18 -24.83 -11.74
C LYS A 65 7.19 -24.04 -12.62
N GLY A 66 6.74 -22.86 -12.17
CA GLY A 66 5.81 -22.01 -12.92
C GLY A 66 6.44 -20.90 -13.77
N GLY A 67 7.76 -20.66 -13.70
CA GLY A 67 8.43 -19.63 -14.52
C GLY A 67 8.14 -18.16 -14.15
N LEU A 68 7.54 -17.90 -12.98
CA LEU A 68 6.91 -16.62 -12.64
C LEU A 68 7.65 -15.78 -11.58
N MET A 69 8.90 -16.14 -11.29
CA MET A 69 9.71 -15.45 -10.28
C MET A 69 9.83 -13.94 -10.52
N ALA A 70 9.81 -13.49 -11.78
CA ALA A 70 9.85 -12.06 -12.12
C ALA A 70 8.58 -11.31 -11.69
N HIS A 71 7.39 -11.88 -11.96
CA HIS A 71 6.11 -11.28 -11.55
C HIS A 71 5.97 -11.22 -10.03
N ILE A 72 6.35 -12.30 -9.35
CA ILE A 72 6.31 -12.38 -7.89
C ILE A 72 7.24 -11.33 -7.28
N LYS A 73 8.48 -11.21 -7.76
CA LYS A 73 9.41 -10.17 -7.28
C LYS A 73 8.85 -8.76 -7.49
N ARG A 74 8.17 -8.49 -8.62
CA ARG A 74 7.54 -7.19 -8.88
C ARG A 74 6.40 -6.91 -7.89
N GLU A 75 5.44 -7.83 -7.76
CA GLU A 75 4.31 -7.67 -6.84
C GLU A 75 4.79 -7.50 -5.39
N ILE A 76 5.79 -8.27 -4.96
CA ILE A 76 6.41 -8.12 -3.63
C ILE A 76 7.05 -6.74 -3.44
N SER A 77 7.76 -6.24 -4.45
CA SER A 77 8.44 -4.94 -4.37
C SER A 77 7.42 -3.81 -4.22
N ILE A 78 6.29 -3.90 -4.91
CA ILE A 78 5.20 -2.94 -4.78
C ILE A 78 4.50 -3.09 -3.42
N LEU A 79 4.22 -4.32 -2.96
CA LEU A 79 3.57 -4.58 -1.67
C LEU A 79 4.37 -4.07 -0.47
N ARG A 80 5.71 -4.03 -0.55
CA ARG A 80 6.56 -3.40 0.47
C ARG A 80 6.31 -1.90 0.61
N LEU A 81 5.84 -1.25 -0.44
CA LEU A 81 5.52 0.19 -0.48
C LEU A 81 4.02 0.46 -0.23
N VAL A 82 3.19 -0.58 -0.20
CA VAL A 82 1.75 -0.47 0.06
C VAL A 82 1.53 -0.22 1.55
N ARG A 83 1.02 0.98 1.86
CA ARG A 83 0.60 1.38 3.21
C ARG A 83 -0.83 1.89 3.15
N HIS A 84 -1.74 1.13 3.73
CA HIS A 84 -3.17 1.44 3.77
C HIS A 84 -3.78 0.84 5.04
N PRO A 85 -4.70 1.54 5.74
CA PRO A 85 -5.27 1.08 7.01
C PRO A 85 -5.97 -0.28 6.89
N ASN A 86 -6.58 -0.56 5.73
CA ASN A 86 -7.39 -1.75 5.49
C ASN A 86 -6.65 -2.80 4.67
N ILE A 87 -5.32 -2.72 4.61
CA ILE A 87 -4.45 -3.75 4.02
C ILE A 87 -3.50 -4.22 5.12
N VAL A 88 -3.30 -5.53 5.21
CA VAL A 88 -2.29 -6.12 6.10
C VAL A 88 -0.91 -5.69 5.64
N GLN A 89 -0.16 -5.01 6.51
CA GLN A 89 1.15 -4.50 6.15
C GLN A 89 2.18 -5.64 5.99
N LEU A 90 2.94 -5.60 4.91
CA LEU A 90 4.14 -6.42 4.74
C LEU A 90 5.33 -5.69 5.35
N PHE A 91 5.91 -6.24 6.40
CA PHE A 91 7.08 -5.66 7.05
C PHE A 91 8.36 -6.01 6.29
N GLU A 92 8.56 -7.30 5.99
CA GLU A 92 9.72 -7.73 5.24
C GLU A 92 9.53 -9.10 4.57
N VAL A 93 10.42 -9.40 3.63
CA VAL A 93 10.50 -10.70 2.97
C VAL A 93 11.89 -11.27 3.17
N MET A 94 11.95 -12.48 3.71
CA MET A 94 13.19 -13.23 3.88
C MET A 94 13.16 -14.47 2.99
N ALA A 95 14.34 -15.01 2.65
CA ALA A 95 14.41 -16.21 1.84
C ALA A 95 15.60 -17.10 2.23
N THR A 96 15.40 -18.40 2.15
CA THR A 96 16.45 -19.42 2.22
C THR A 96 16.60 -20.10 0.85
N LYS A 97 17.48 -21.10 0.72
CA LYS A 97 17.60 -21.88 -0.53
C LYS A 97 16.28 -22.53 -0.95
N ALA A 98 15.47 -22.99 0.03
CA ALA A 98 14.25 -23.74 -0.22
C ALA A 98 12.94 -22.97 0.03
N LYS A 99 12.96 -21.89 0.83
CA LYS A 99 11.71 -21.24 1.29
C LYS A 99 11.75 -19.72 1.15
N ILE A 100 10.57 -19.12 1.03
CA ILE A 100 10.35 -17.67 1.13
C ILE A 100 9.44 -17.42 2.34
N PHE A 101 9.76 -16.39 3.13
CA PHE A 101 9.07 -16.03 4.35
C PHE A 101 8.59 -14.59 4.22
N PHE A 102 7.28 -14.38 4.36
CA PHE A 102 6.65 -13.07 4.36
C PHE A 102 6.30 -12.72 5.79
N VAL A 103 6.95 -11.68 6.33
CA VAL A 103 6.68 -11.18 7.69
C VAL A 103 5.68 -10.05 7.57
N MET A 104 4.51 -10.23 8.18
CA MET A 104 3.35 -9.37 8.00
C MET A 104 2.77 -8.95 9.36
N GLU A 105 1.97 -7.88 9.33
CA GLU A 105 1.12 -7.46 10.44
C GLU A 105 0.26 -8.63 10.95
N TYR A 106 0.28 -8.87 12.26
CA TYR A 106 -0.60 -9.85 12.89
C TYR A 106 -1.93 -9.20 13.29
N VAL A 107 -2.99 -9.56 12.59
CA VAL A 107 -4.34 -9.05 12.83
C VAL A 107 -5.08 -9.92 13.86
N ARG A 108 -5.47 -9.34 14.99
CA ARG A 108 -5.94 -10.08 16.18
C ARG A 108 -7.43 -10.40 16.22
N GLY A 109 -8.28 -9.62 15.55
CA GLY A 109 -9.74 -9.76 15.60
C GLY A 109 -10.31 -10.92 14.76
N GLY A 110 -9.44 -11.67 14.05
CA GLY A 110 -9.82 -12.85 13.28
C GLY A 110 -10.60 -12.52 12.00
N GLU A 111 -11.23 -13.53 11.41
CA GLU A 111 -11.96 -13.38 10.15
C GLU A 111 -13.29 -12.62 10.31
N LEU A 112 -13.58 -11.71 9.37
CA LEU A 112 -14.83 -10.95 9.30
C LEU A 112 -16.06 -11.89 9.29
N PHE A 113 -15.96 -13.02 8.61
CA PHE A 113 -17.08 -13.94 8.42
C PHE A 113 -17.49 -14.68 9.69
N ASN A 114 -16.65 -14.70 10.73
CA ASN A 114 -17.06 -15.15 12.06
C ASN A 114 -18.18 -14.27 12.64
N LYS A 115 -18.29 -13.00 12.23
CA LYS A 115 -19.44 -12.15 12.56
C LYS A 115 -20.70 -12.54 11.76
N VAL A 116 -20.55 -12.97 10.51
CA VAL A 116 -21.65 -13.39 9.62
C VAL A 116 -22.20 -14.76 10.00
N ALA A 117 -21.39 -15.63 10.60
CA ALA A 117 -21.84 -16.91 11.15
C ALA A 117 -22.96 -16.76 12.19
N LYS A 118 -23.06 -15.59 12.83
CA LYS A 118 -24.13 -15.24 13.78
C LYS A 118 -25.40 -14.69 13.10
N GLY A 119 -25.40 -14.56 11.78
CA GLY A 119 -26.47 -14.01 10.96
C GLY A 119 -26.01 -12.89 10.01
N ARG A 120 -26.90 -12.48 9.10
CA ARG A 120 -26.64 -11.38 8.15
C ARG A 120 -26.31 -10.06 8.86
N LEU A 121 -25.49 -9.23 8.24
CA LEU A 121 -25.19 -7.90 8.75
C LEU A 121 -26.30 -6.89 8.40
N LYS A 122 -26.42 -5.85 9.24
CA LYS A 122 -27.23 -4.68 8.91
C LYS A 122 -26.57 -3.91 7.77
N GLU A 123 -27.38 -3.30 6.90
CA GLU A 123 -26.90 -2.62 5.70
C GLU A 123 -25.85 -1.55 5.99
N GLN A 124 -26.00 -0.78 7.06
CA GLN A 124 -25.01 0.22 7.47
C GLN A 124 -23.64 -0.37 7.80
N ILE A 125 -23.61 -1.52 8.47
CA ILE A 125 -22.37 -2.20 8.86
C ILE A 125 -21.73 -2.86 7.64
N ALA A 126 -22.52 -3.57 6.82
CA ALA A 126 -22.02 -4.14 5.57
C ALA A 126 -21.46 -3.08 4.63
N ARG A 127 -22.11 -1.91 4.55
CA ARG A 127 -21.62 -0.75 3.80
C ARG A 127 -20.28 -0.26 4.32
N LYS A 128 -20.09 -0.11 5.64
CA LYS A 128 -18.79 0.27 6.23
C LYS A 128 -17.68 -0.68 5.78
N TYR A 129 -17.90 -1.99 5.92
CA TYR A 129 -16.92 -2.99 5.49
C TYR A 129 -16.67 -2.99 3.99
N PHE A 130 -17.72 -2.81 3.18
CA PHE A 130 -17.58 -2.72 1.73
C PHE A 130 -16.83 -1.46 1.29
N GLN A 131 -17.04 -0.33 1.97
CA GLN A 131 -16.28 0.90 1.74
C GLN A 131 -14.78 0.70 2.01
N GLN A 132 -14.44 0.07 3.14
CA GLN A 132 -13.05 -0.27 3.49
C GLN A 132 -12.44 -1.24 2.47
N LEU A 133 -13.20 -2.24 2.02
CA LEU A 133 -12.77 -3.21 1.02
C LEU A 133 -12.47 -2.52 -0.32
N ILE A 134 -13.40 -1.72 -0.83
CA ILE A 134 -13.24 -1.00 -2.10
C ILE A 134 -12.12 0.03 -2.02
N SER A 135 -11.91 0.68 -0.86
CA SER A 135 -10.75 1.56 -0.62
C SER A 135 -9.43 0.80 -0.74
N ALA A 136 -9.30 -0.34 -0.07
CA ALA A 136 -8.10 -1.17 -0.12
C ALA A 136 -7.82 -1.71 -1.54
N VAL A 137 -8.85 -2.25 -2.20
CA VAL A 137 -8.73 -2.80 -3.56
C VAL A 137 -8.38 -1.69 -4.56
N GLY A 138 -9.03 -0.53 -4.47
CA GLY A 138 -8.75 0.62 -5.32
C GLY A 138 -7.33 1.14 -5.16
N PHE A 139 -6.83 1.20 -3.92
CA PHE A 139 -5.47 1.62 -3.62
C PHE A 139 -4.41 0.71 -4.26
N CYS A 140 -4.63 -0.60 -4.24
CA CYS A 140 -3.75 -1.59 -4.87
C CYS A 140 -3.85 -1.56 -6.40
N HIS A 141 -5.06 -1.50 -6.96
CA HIS A 141 -5.29 -1.48 -8.41
C HIS A 141 -4.59 -0.28 -9.07
N ALA A 142 -4.62 0.89 -8.42
CA ALA A 142 -3.92 2.09 -8.89
C ALA A 142 -2.38 1.92 -8.97
N ARG A 143 -1.82 0.91 -8.30
CA ARG A 143 -0.39 0.56 -8.28
C ARG A 143 -0.06 -0.70 -9.08
N GLY A 144 -1.01 -1.21 -9.87
CA GLY A 144 -0.84 -2.42 -10.66
C GLY A 144 -0.80 -3.71 -9.84
N VAL A 145 -1.23 -3.67 -8.57
CA VAL A 145 -1.35 -4.86 -7.71
C VAL A 145 -2.80 -5.29 -7.68
N PHE A 146 -3.04 -6.55 -8.04
CA PHE A 146 -4.36 -7.16 -8.05
C PHE A 146 -4.40 -8.31 -7.06
N HIS A 147 -5.55 -8.52 -6.43
CA HIS A 147 -5.66 -9.59 -5.45
C HIS A 147 -5.90 -10.95 -6.13
N ARG A 148 -6.80 -11.06 -7.11
CA ARG A 148 -7.14 -12.28 -7.90
C ARG A 148 -7.84 -13.41 -7.15
N ASP A 149 -7.64 -13.55 -5.83
CA ASP A 149 -8.32 -14.56 -4.99
C ASP A 149 -9.06 -13.93 -3.79
N LEU A 150 -9.84 -12.86 -4.00
CA LEU A 150 -10.59 -12.23 -2.90
C LEU A 150 -11.69 -13.18 -2.41
N LYS A 151 -11.65 -13.50 -1.11
CA LYS A 151 -12.54 -14.46 -0.46
C LYS A 151 -12.66 -14.18 1.04
N PRO A 152 -13.68 -14.74 1.71
CA PRO A 152 -13.91 -14.57 3.15
C PRO A 152 -12.68 -14.70 4.05
N GLU A 153 -11.87 -15.71 3.76
CA GLU A 153 -10.69 -16.10 4.53
C GLU A 153 -9.58 -15.03 4.50
N ASN A 154 -9.63 -14.13 3.50
CA ASN A 154 -8.66 -13.04 3.32
C ASN A 154 -9.16 -11.70 3.91
N LEU A 155 -10.34 -11.70 4.55
CA LEU A 155 -10.93 -10.52 5.17
C LEU A 155 -10.88 -10.65 6.70
N LEU A 156 -9.92 -9.97 7.31
CA LEU A 156 -9.69 -9.98 8.74
C LEU A 156 -10.24 -8.70 9.40
N LEU A 157 -10.37 -8.73 10.71
CA LEU A 157 -10.73 -7.58 11.53
C LEU A 157 -9.64 -7.27 12.53
N ASP A 158 -9.27 -5.99 12.66
CA ASP A 158 -8.35 -5.55 13.71
C ASP A 158 -9.05 -5.43 15.08
N GLU A 159 -8.32 -4.93 16.07
CA GLU A 159 -8.82 -4.74 17.45
C GLU A 159 -9.94 -3.70 17.54
N ASN A 160 -9.98 -2.74 16.61
CA ASN A 160 -11.01 -1.72 16.51
C ASN A 160 -12.24 -2.23 15.73
N GLY A 161 -12.16 -3.44 15.17
CA GLY A 161 -13.20 -4.06 14.38
C GLY A 161 -13.30 -3.51 12.95
N ASP A 162 -12.23 -2.89 12.45
CA ASP A 162 -12.08 -2.41 11.08
C ASP A 162 -11.47 -3.49 10.19
N LEU A 163 -11.83 -3.45 8.90
CA LEU A 163 -11.39 -4.43 7.91
C LEU A 163 -9.89 -4.34 7.66
N LYS A 164 -9.23 -5.49 7.60
CA LYS A 164 -7.86 -5.68 7.09
C LYS A 164 -7.88 -6.77 6.02
N VAL A 165 -7.58 -6.40 4.78
CA VAL A 165 -7.46 -7.35 3.67
C VAL A 165 -6.04 -7.92 3.67
N SER A 166 -5.93 -9.24 3.75
CA SER A 166 -4.65 -9.96 3.68
C SER A 166 -4.35 -10.43 2.25
N ASP A 167 -3.14 -10.95 2.03
CA ASP A 167 -2.76 -11.74 0.84
C ASP A 167 -2.82 -11.05 -0.54
N PHE A 168 -2.90 -9.71 -0.59
CA PHE A 168 -2.72 -8.95 -1.83
C PHE A 168 -1.43 -9.32 -2.57
N GLY A 169 -1.50 -9.51 -3.89
CA GLY A 169 -0.34 -9.80 -4.77
C GLY A 169 0.45 -11.06 -4.41
N LEU A 170 -0.08 -11.93 -3.53
CA LEU A 170 0.53 -13.22 -3.19
C LEU A 170 -0.25 -14.38 -3.84
N SER A 171 -1.42 -14.10 -4.40
CA SER A 171 -2.31 -15.06 -5.07
C SER A 171 -1.94 -15.31 -6.54
N ALA A 172 -1.17 -14.41 -7.16
CA ALA A 172 -0.53 -14.67 -8.45
C ALA A 172 0.33 -15.95 -8.40
N VAL A 173 0.94 -16.23 -7.23
CA VAL A 173 1.68 -17.45 -6.95
C VAL A 173 0.76 -18.68 -6.93
N SER A 174 -0.44 -18.57 -6.35
CA SER A 174 -1.35 -19.70 -6.18
C SER A 174 -2.17 -20.02 -7.42
N ASP A 175 -2.55 -19.03 -8.23
CA ASP A 175 -3.41 -19.25 -9.40
C ASP A 175 -2.69 -19.92 -10.57
N GLN A 176 -1.37 -19.72 -10.71
CA GLN A 176 -0.62 -20.27 -11.85
C GLN A 176 0.04 -21.63 -11.56
N ILE A 177 0.20 -22.01 -10.28
CA ILE A 177 0.56 -23.38 -9.90
C ILE A 177 -0.60 -24.36 -10.17
N ARG A 178 -1.84 -23.87 -10.31
CA ARG A 178 -3.05 -24.65 -10.68
C ARG A 178 -3.13 -25.00 -12.17
N GLN A 179 -2.06 -24.79 -12.94
CA GLN A 179 -2.00 -25.11 -14.38
C GLN A 179 -1.78 -26.61 -14.69
N ASP A 180 -1.95 -27.51 -13.72
CA ASP A 180 -1.88 -28.96 -13.88
C ASP A 180 -3.08 -29.57 -14.62
N GLY A 181 -3.94 -28.75 -15.24
CA GLY A 181 -4.90 -29.17 -16.28
C GLY A 181 -6.09 -29.97 -15.78
N LEU A 182 -5.99 -30.65 -14.63
CA LEU A 182 -7.09 -31.34 -13.98
C LEU A 182 -7.94 -30.35 -13.17
N PHE A 183 -9.25 -30.47 -13.30
CA PHE A 183 -10.22 -29.87 -12.37
C PHE A 183 -10.10 -30.56 -11.00
N HIS A 184 -8.99 -30.37 -10.29
CA HIS A 184 -8.88 -30.79 -8.91
C HIS A 184 -9.50 -29.73 -8.00
N THR A 185 -10.77 -29.97 -7.76
CA THR A 185 -11.58 -29.59 -6.60
C THR A 185 -10.77 -29.59 -5.29
N PHE A 186 -11.16 -28.69 -4.39
CA PHE A 186 -10.78 -28.56 -2.97
C PHE A 186 -9.53 -27.76 -2.64
N CYS A 187 -9.71 -26.43 -2.53
CA CYS A 187 -9.19 -25.59 -1.44
C CYS A 187 -9.83 -24.17 -1.43
N GLY A 188 -10.87 -23.92 -2.22
CA GLY A 188 -11.63 -22.67 -2.19
C GLY A 188 -13.03 -22.86 -2.76
N THR A 189 -13.96 -21.99 -2.35
CA THR A 189 -15.37 -22.06 -2.79
C THR A 189 -15.47 -21.38 -4.16
N PRO A 190 -15.74 -22.09 -5.28
CA PRO A 190 -15.77 -21.51 -6.64
C PRO A 190 -16.82 -20.40 -6.82
N ALA A 191 -17.72 -20.23 -5.84
CA ALA A 191 -18.76 -19.22 -5.83
C ALA A 191 -18.24 -17.76 -5.77
N TYR A 192 -16.97 -17.53 -5.41
CA TYR A 192 -16.36 -16.19 -5.38
C TYR A 192 -15.62 -15.82 -6.68
N VAL A 193 -15.50 -16.76 -7.61
CA VAL A 193 -14.69 -16.62 -8.83
C VAL A 193 -15.54 -16.07 -9.97
N ALA A 194 -14.97 -15.13 -10.73
CA ALA A 194 -15.65 -14.52 -11.88
C ALA A 194 -15.81 -15.50 -13.06
N PRO A 195 -16.86 -15.36 -13.89
CA PRO A 195 -17.11 -16.27 -15.02
C PRO A 195 -15.93 -16.40 -15.99
N GLU A 196 -15.23 -15.31 -16.27
CA GLU A 196 -14.11 -15.29 -17.20
C GLU A 196 -12.86 -16.04 -16.70
N VAL A 197 -12.67 -16.15 -15.38
CA VAL A 197 -11.60 -16.94 -14.77
C VAL A 197 -11.89 -18.43 -14.96
N LEU A 198 -13.16 -18.84 -14.84
CA LEU A 198 -13.59 -20.22 -15.09
C LEU A 198 -13.42 -20.62 -16.56
N ALA A 199 -13.52 -19.66 -17.48
CA ALA A 199 -13.36 -19.85 -18.91
C ALA A 199 -11.89 -20.05 -19.35
N ARG A 200 -10.91 -19.90 -18.43
CA ARG A 200 -9.47 -20.09 -18.67
C ARG A 200 -8.89 -19.26 -19.82
N LYS A 201 -9.46 -18.08 -20.09
CA LYS A 201 -8.90 -17.08 -21.01
C LYS A 201 -8.15 -16.02 -20.22
N GLY A 202 -7.26 -15.27 -20.89
CA GLY A 202 -6.70 -14.06 -20.29
C GLY A 202 -7.83 -13.15 -19.81
N TYR A 203 -7.70 -12.59 -18.61
CA TYR A 203 -8.74 -11.80 -17.96
C TYR A 203 -8.18 -10.50 -17.39
N ASP A 204 -9.05 -9.50 -17.26
CA ASP A 204 -8.75 -8.27 -16.54
C ASP A 204 -8.85 -8.54 -15.02
N ALA A 205 -7.70 -8.57 -14.35
CA ALA A 205 -7.62 -8.85 -12.92
C ALA A 205 -8.39 -7.84 -12.06
N ALA A 206 -8.52 -6.58 -12.50
CA ALA A 206 -9.29 -5.58 -11.79
C ALA A 206 -10.78 -5.94 -11.77
N LYS A 207 -11.32 -6.36 -12.93
CA LYS A 207 -12.73 -6.77 -13.06
C LYS A 207 -13.03 -8.04 -12.27
N VAL A 208 -12.08 -8.96 -12.17
CA VAL A 208 -12.21 -10.18 -11.35
C VAL A 208 -12.32 -9.83 -9.87
N ASP A 209 -11.46 -8.96 -9.35
CA ASP A 209 -11.53 -8.52 -7.96
C ASP A 209 -12.87 -7.84 -7.64
N ILE A 210 -13.39 -7.03 -8.56
CA ILE A 210 -14.69 -6.36 -8.41
C ILE A 210 -15.85 -7.37 -8.31
N TRP A 211 -15.83 -8.44 -9.12
CA TRP A 211 -16.80 -9.52 -9.01
C TRP A 211 -16.74 -10.16 -7.63
N SER A 212 -15.55 -10.51 -7.15
CA SER A 212 -15.36 -11.11 -5.83
C SER A 212 -15.81 -10.17 -4.70
N CYS A 213 -15.55 -8.86 -4.80
CA CYS A 213 -16.11 -7.85 -3.89
C CYS A 213 -17.65 -7.87 -3.88
N GLY A 214 -18.29 -8.03 -5.04
CA GLY A 214 -19.74 -8.18 -5.17
C GLY A 214 -20.28 -9.42 -4.47
N VAL A 215 -19.62 -10.57 -4.65
CA VAL A 215 -19.99 -11.82 -3.95
C VAL A 215 -19.84 -11.65 -2.44
N ILE A 216 -18.73 -11.07 -1.98
CA ILE A 216 -18.49 -10.78 -0.56
C ILE A 216 -19.61 -9.91 0.02
N LEU A 217 -19.93 -8.77 -0.63
CA LEU A 217 -21.01 -7.89 -0.17
C LEU A 217 -22.36 -8.62 -0.10
N PHE A 218 -22.64 -9.47 -1.09
CA PHE A 218 -23.85 -10.29 -1.10
C PHE A 218 -23.90 -11.18 0.14
N VAL A 219 -22.82 -11.91 0.45
CA VAL A 219 -22.81 -12.81 1.60
C VAL A 219 -22.94 -12.03 2.91
N LEU A 220 -22.27 -10.88 3.06
CA LEU A 220 -22.41 -10.01 4.23
C LEU A 220 -23.87 -9.60 4.47
N MET A 221 -24.62 -9.34 3.40
CA MET A 221 -26.01 -8.84 3.44
C MET A 221 -27.07 -9.94 3.48
N ALA A 222 -26.81 -11.09 2.85
CA ALA A 222 -27.75 -12.19 2.69
C ALA A 222 -27.54 -13.29 3.74
N GLY A 223 -26.30 -13.49 4.19
CA GLY A 223 -25.89 -14.65 5.00
C GLY A 223 -25.71 -15.93 4.20
N TYR A 224 -25.79 -15.88 2.87
CA TYR A 224 -25.60 -17.00 1.95
C TYR A 224 -25.00 -16.53 0.62
N LEU A 225 -24.50 -17.46 -0.20
CA LEU A 225 -23.86 -17.17 -1.49
C LEU A 225 -24.87 -16.78 -2.59
N PRO A 226 -24.55 -15.81 -3.46
CA PRO A 226 -25.43 -15.47 -4.59
C PRO A 226 -25.57 -16.62 -5.59
N PHE A 227 -24.49 -17.39 -5.79
CA PHE A 227 -24.45 -18.58 -6.63
C PHE A 227 -24.11 -19.79 -5.79
N HIS A 228 -25.05 -20.73 -5.68
CA HIS A 228 -24.86 -21.99 -4.97
C HIS A 228 -25.66 -23.11 -5.64
N ASP A 229 -25.05 -24.29 -5.73
CA ASP A 229 -25.68 -25.51 -6.18
C ASP A 229 -24.85 -26.72 -5.70
N GLN A 230 -25.50 -27.86 -5.48
CA GLN A 230 -24.81 -29.12 -5.15
C GLN A 230 -24.10 -29.70 -6.38
N ASN A 231 -24.64 -29.45 -7.58
CA ASN A 231 -24.02 -29.85 -8.82
C ASN A 231 -23.11 -28.73 -9.35
N ILE A 232 -21.81 -29.01 -9.48
CA ILE A 232 -20.82 -28.02 -9.92
C ILE A 232 -21.11 -27.44 -11.31
N MET A 233 -21.66 -28.23 -12.23
CA MET A 233 -22.03 -27.76 -13.57
C MET A 233 -23.28 -26.87 -13.51
N ALA A 234 -24.21 -27.14 -12.60
CA ALA A 234 -25.34 -26.25 -12.34
C ALA A 234 -24.88 -24.92 -11.69
N LEU A 235 -23.92 -24.98 -10.77
CA LEU A 235 -23.28 -23.79 -10.21
C LEU A 235 -22.62 -22.94 -11.30
N TYR A 236 -21.80 -23.56 -12.16
CA TYR A 236 -21.17 -22.83 -13.27
C TYR A 236 -22.20 -22.22 -14.23
N ARG A 237 -23.28 -22.94 -14.56
CA ARG A 237 -24.37 -22.38 -15.38
C ARG A 237 -24.99 -21.14 -14.72
N LYS A 238 -25.22 -21.15 -13.40
CA LYS A 238 -25.73 -19.98 -12.67
C LYS A 238 -24.76 -18.80 -12.71
N ILE A 239 -23.46 -19.07 -12.53
CA ILE A 239 -22.40 -18.07 -12.59
C ILE A 239 -22.32 -17.43 -13.99
N TYR A 240 -22.24 -18.24 -15.05
CA TYR A 240 -22.16 -17.74 -16.43
C TYR A 240 -23.40 -16.94 -16.87
N LYS A 241 -24.58 -17.30 -16.34
CA LYS A 241 -25.81 -16.56 -16.61
C LYS A 241 -26.00 -15.32 -15.72
N GLY A 242 -25.27 -15.21 -14.61
CA GLY A 242 -25.50 -14.15 -13.62
C GLY A 242 -26.86 -14.26 -12.91
N GLU A 243 -27.43 -15.46 -12.84
CA GLU A 243 -28.74 -15.68 -12.21
C GLU A 243 -28.60 -15.84 -10.69
N PHE A 244 -28.87 -14.76 -9.95
CA PHE A 244 -28.96 -14.77 -8.49
C PHE A 244 -30.25 -14.10 -8.01
N ARG A 245 -30.69 -14.42 -6.79
CA ARG A 245 -31.92 -13.86 -6.19
C ARG A 245 -31.58 -12.93 -5.05
N CYS A 246 -31.98 -11.67 -5.16
CA CYS A 246 -31.88 -10.71 -4.07
C CYS A 246 -32.97 -10.97 -3.01
N PRO A 247 -32.62 -11.06 -1.73
CA PRO A 247 -33.58 -11.07 -0.63
C PRO A 247 -34.51 -9.83 -0.61
N ARG A 248 -35.72 -10.00 -0.06
CA ARG A 248 -36.72 -8.94 0.06
C ARG A 248 -36.30 -7.77 0.96
N TRP A 249 -35.34 -7.98 1.85
CA TRP A 249 -34.83 -6.93 2.76
C TRP A 249 -33.71 -6.08 2.15
N PHE A 250 -33.33 -6.32 0.89
CA PHE A 250 -32.34 -5.48 0.21
C PHE A 250 -32.97 -4.17 -0.24
N SER A 251 -32.28 -3.06 0.00
CA SER A 251 -32.72 -1.77 -0.51
C SER A 251 -32.67 -1.72 -2.05
N PRO A 252 -33.57 -0.98 -2.72
CA PRO A 252 -33.54 -0.86 -4.19
C PRO A 252 -32.20 -0.32 -4.73
N GLU A 253 -31.53 0.52 -3.96
CA GLU A 253 -30.18 1.02 -4.29
C GLU A 253 -29.13 -0.08 -4.28
N LEU A 254 -29.17 -0.97 -3.28
CA LEU A 254 -28.27 -2.10 -3.17
C LEU A 254 -28.50 -3.11 -4.31
N ILE A 255 -29.75 -3.38 -4.66
CA ILE A 255 -30.10 -4.27 -5.78
C ILE A 255 -29.51 -3.74 -7.11
N ARG A 256 -29.63 -2.43 -7.36
CA ARG A 256 -29.00 -1.79 -8.54
C ARG A 256 -27.48 -1.84 -8.52
N LEU A 257 -26.86 -1.79 -7.33
CA LEU A 257 -25.41 -1.96 -7.21
C LEU A 257 -25.01 -3.41 -7.53
N PHE A 258 -25.73 -4.41 -7.02
CA PHE A 258 -25.45 -5.82 -7.31
C PHE A 258 -25.56 -6.17 -8.78
N SER A 259 -26.54 -5.63 -9.51
CA SER A 259 -26.67 -5.88 -10.96
C SER A 259 -25.49 -5.34 -11.77
N ARG A 260 -24.74 -4.37 -11.23
CA ARG A 260 -23.53 -3.82 -11.87
C ARG A 260 -22.23 -4.47 -11.39
N LEU A 261 -22.18 -4.93 -10.13
CA LEU A 261 -21.05 -5.66 -9.55
C LEU A 261 -20.94 -7.08 -10.10
N LEU A 262 -22.07 -7.78 -10.18
CA LEU A 262 -22.17 -9.17 -10.64
C LEU A 262 -22.60 -9.26 -12.11
N ASP A 263 -22.19 -8.27 -12.92
CA ASP A 263 -22.33 -8.32 -14.37
C ASP A 263 -21.35 -9.37 -14.93
N THR A 264 -21.87 -10.33 -15.69
CA THR A 264 -21.07 -11.42 -16.25
C THR A 264 -20.18 -10.96 -17.40
N ASN A 265 -20.50 -9.83 -18.05
CA ASN A 265 -19.62 -9.23 -19.03
C ASN A 265 -18.58 -8.33 -18.33
N PRO A 266 -17.28 -8.70 -18.35
CA PRO A 266 -16.24 -7.91 -17.69
C PRO A 266 -16.08 -6.51 -18.30
N GLU A 267 -16.43 -6.28 -19.56
CA GLU A 267 -16.28 -4.96 -20.20
C GLU A 267 -17.27 -3.95 -19.61
N THR A 268 -18.52 -4.36 -19.40
CA THR A 268 -19.59 -3.52 -18.84
C THR A 268 -19.66 -3.53 -17.32
N ARG A 269 -18.99 -4.50 -16.67
CA ARG A 269 -18.87 -4.57 -15.21
C ARG A 269 -18.32 -3.27 -14.65
N ILE A 270 -18.99 -2.77 -13.60
CA ILE A 270 -18.70 -1.49 -12.95
C ILE A 270 -17.23 -1.37 -12.54
N THR A 271 -16.68 -0.16 -12.59
CA THR A 271 -15.32 0.13 -12.14
C THR A 271 -15.30 0.62 -10.69
N ILE A 272 -14.13 0.63 -10.02
CA ILE A 272 -14.00 1.17 -8.67
C ILE A 272 -14.44 2.65 -8.57
N PRO A 273 -14.00 3.55 -9.46
CA PRO A 273 -14.49 4.93 -9.47
C PRO A 273 -16.01 5.02 -9.57
N ASP A 274 -16.63 4.18 -10.41
CA ASP A 274 -18.08 4.14 -10.55
C ASP A 274 -18.79 3.58 -9.30
N ILE A 275 -18.21 2.58 -8.63
CA ILE A 275 -18.71 2.05 -7.35
C ILE A 275 -18.73 3.17 -6.31
N MET A 276 -17.62 3.88 -6.16
CA MET A 276 -17.45 4.98 -5.22
C MET A 276 -18.42 6.14 -5.50
N ASN A 277 -18.86 6.29 -6.76
CA ASN A 277 -19.83 7.29 -7.17
C ASN A 277 -21.31 6.91 -6.94
N THR A 278 -21.61 5.66 -6.58
CA THR A 278 -22.99 5.23 -6.34
C THR A 278 -23.61 5.86 -5.08
N ARG A 279 -24.91 6.13 -5.13
CA ARG A 279 -25.68 6.63 -3.97
C ARG A 279 -25.60 5.69 -2.77
N TRP A 280 -25.61 4.38 -3.01
CA TRP A 280 -25.51 3.40 -1.94
C TRP A 280 -24.16 3.48 -1.23
N PHE A 281 -23.07 3.62 -1.98
CA PHE A 281 -21.72 3.68 -1.44
C PHE A 281 -21.43 4.99 -0.70
N LYS A 282 -21.86 6.15 -1.23
CA LYS A 282 -21.58 7.47 -0.62
C LYS A 282 -22.19 7.69 0.76
N LYS A 283 -23.23 6.91 1.13
CA LYS A 283 -23.91 7.07 2.44
C LYS A 283 -22.95 6.82 3.61
N GLY A 284 -22.62 7.90 4.33
CA GLY A 284 -21.72 7.85 5.49
C GLY A 284 -20.27 7.51 5.12
N PHE A 285 -19.89 7.60 3.84
CA PHE A 285 -18.52 7.39 3.42
C PHE A 285 -17.66 8.59 3.83
N LYS A 286 -16.67 8.36 4.68
CA LYS A 286 -15.61 9.33 4.95
C LYS A 286 -14.42 8.94 4.08
N HIS A 287 -13.99 9.86 3.21
CA HIS A 287 -12.81 9.62 2.39
C HIS A 287 -11.61 9.52 3.32
N ILE A 288 -10.98 8.36 3.38
CA ILE A 288 -9.85 8.21 4.27
C ILE A 288 -8.62 8.77 3.56
N LYS A 289 -8.29 10.03 3.88
CA LYS A 289 -7.09 10.70 3.40
C LYS A 289 -5.91 10.18 4.22
N PHE A 290 -5.02 9.47 3.56
CA PHE A 290 -3.76 9.02 4.14
C PHE A 290 -2.60 9.72 3.48
N TYR A 291 -1.62 10.09 4.28
CA TYR A 291 -0.27 10.35 3.80
C TYR A 291 0.71 9.48 4.58
N ILE A 292 1.80 9.12 3.91
CA ILE A 292 2.90 8.38 4.51
C ILE A 292 3.90 9.44 4.97
N GLU A 293 4.08 9.55 6.28
CA GLU A 293 5.10 10.40 6.89
C GLU A 293 6.12 9.50 7.58
N ASP A 294 7.38 9.53 7.15
CA ASP A 294 8.49 8.80 7.76
C ASP A 294 8.16 7.32 8.07
N ASP A 295 7.58 6.62 7.08
CA ASP A 295 7.18 5.23 7.25
C ASP A 295 6.13 5.00 8.37
N ARG A 296 5.26 5.98 8.61
CA ARG A 296 4.06 5.90 9.46
C ARG A 296 2.80 6.34 8.71
N LEU A 297 1.67 5.68 9.00
CA LEU A 297 0.37 5.94 8.38
C LEU A 297 -0.40 6.97 9.23
N CYS A 298 -0.61 8.17 8.69
CA CYS A 298 -1.35 9.25 9.37
C CYS A 298 -2.72 9.45 8.71
N SER A 299 -3.80 9.52 9.49
CA SER A 299 -5.16 9.84 9.02
C SER A 299 -5.51 11.30 9.26
N VAL A 300 -6.17 11.95 8.31
CA VAL A 300 -6.76 13.29 8.52
C VAL A 300 -8.24 13.14 8.89
N THR A 301 -8.65 13.65 10.05
CA THR A 301 -10.06 13.91 10.37
C THR A 301 -10.38 15.36 10.01
N ASP A 302 -11.53 15.61 9.38
CA ASP A 302 -11.97 16.98 8.98
C ASP A 302 -12.24 17.92 10.19
N ASP A 303 -12.03 17.45 11.43
CA ASP A 303 -12.32 18.19 12.67
C ASP A 303 -11.10 18.92 13.28
N ASP A 304 -9.89 18.80 12.70
CA ASP A 304 -8.64 19.30 13.32
C ASP A 304 -8.25 20.75 12.90
N TYR A 305 -9.22 21.54 12.42
CA TYR A 305 -8.99 22.97 12.11
C TYR A 305 -9.09 23.91 13.32
N ASN A 306 -9.38 23.39 14.51
CA ASN A 306 -9.49 24.19 15.73
C ASN A 306 -8.89 23.47 16.95
N ASP A 307 -7.56 23.33 16.99
CA ASP A 307 -6.81 23.51 18.25
C ASP A 307 -5.31 23.63 17.97
N MET A 308 -4.88 24.85 17.65
CA MET A 308 -3.46 25.24 17.68
C MET A 308 -3.33 26.45 18.60
N ASP A 309 -3.68 26.26 19.88
CA ASP A 309 -3.07 27.03 20.98
C ASP A 309 -3.22 26.30 22.32
N SER A 310 -2.36 25.31 22.59
CA SER A 310 -1.93 24.98 23.95
C SER A 310 -0.75 24.01 23.91
N CYS A 311 0.46 24.54 23.70
CA CYS A 311 1.67 23.83 24.11
C CYS A 311 1.79 23.90 25.64
N SER A 312 1.89 22.75 26.30
CA SER A 312 2.87 22.60 27.39
C SER A 312 3.20 21.14 27.60
N ASP A 313 4.36 20.78 27.07
CA ASP A 313 5.21 19.69 27.53
C ASP A 313 5.57 19.90 29.02
N GLN A 314 5.50 18.83 29.81
CA GLN A 314 6.19 18.73 31.10
C GLN A 314 6.77 17.32 31.25
N SER A 315 8.01 17.15 30.78
CA SER A 315 8.98 16.32 31.49
C SER A 315 9.60 17.11 32.66
N LEU A 316 9.86 16.40 33.75
CA LEU A 316 10.10 16.89 35.10
C LEU A 316 11.37 17.72 35.34
N SER A 317 11.25 18.53 36.40
CA SER A 317 12.20 19.02 37.40
C SER A 317 13.04 20.30 37.18
N GLU A 318 12.52 21.36 37.83
CA GLU A 318 13.16 22.25 38.82
C GLU A 318 13.94 23.51 38.41
N SER A 319 13.29 24.62 38.81
CA SER A 319 13.78 25.80 39.54
C SER A 319 14.25 27.03 38.75
N GLU A 320 13.55 28.11 39.08
CA GLU A 320 13.50 29.43 38.47
C GLU A 320 14.75 30.28 38.74
N SER A 321 15.13 31.11 37.76
CA SER A 321 15.26 32.56 37.96
C SER A 321 15.49 33.32 36.63
N GLU A 322 14.46 34.09 36.29
CA GLU A 322 14.49 35.46 35.74
C GLU A 322 14.94 35.75 34.28
N MET A 323 13.93 35.70 33.40
CA MET A 323 13.39 36.82 32.60
C MET A 323 14.31 37.85 31.89
N VAL A 324 14.23 37.76 30.54
CA VAL A 324 14.09 38.84 29.53
C VAL A 324 15.34 39.61 29.07
N SER A 325 15.77 39.35 27.83
CA SER A 325 15.65 40.33 26.72
C SER A 325 16.24 39.85 25.38
N ARG A 326 15.48 40.09 24.30
CA ARG A 326 15.82 40.14 22.87
C ARG A 326 15.67 38.87 22.01
N ARG A 327 14.45 38.75 21.46
CA ARG A 327 14.10 38.44 20.05
C ARG A 327 15.28 38.03 19.14
N LYS A 328 15.25 36.80 18.62
CA LYS A 328 15.91 36.44 17.35
C LYS A 328 15.01 35.55 16.49
N VAL A 329 15.08 35.86 15.19
CA VAL A 329 14.36 35.34 14.04
C VAL A 329 14.44 33.81 13.94
N ALA A 330 13.31 33.15 13.66
CA ALA A 330 13.24 31.72 13.39
C ALA A 330 13.95 31.40 12.06
N SER A 331 15.11 30.75 12.13
CA SER A 331 15.83 30.22 10.96
C SER A 331 15.27 28.85 10.56
N LEU A 332 15.02 28.65 9.26
CA LEU A 332 14.69 27.33 8.67
C LEU A 332 15.85 26.34 8.90
N PRO A 333 15.57 25.03 9.12
CA PRO A 333 16.60 24.00 9.21
C PRO A 333 17.35 23.84 7.88
N ARG A 334 18.64 23.49 7.94
CA ARG A 334 19.51 23.30 6.75
C ARG A 334 19.04 22.11 5.90
N PRO A 335 19.11 22.17 4.56
CA PRO A 335 18.80 21.04 3.67
C PRO A 335 19.77 19.87 3.88
N ALA A 336 19.35 18.65 3.52
CA ALA A 336 20.22 17.48 3.55
C ALA A 336 21.34 17.61 2.50
N SER A 337 22.59 17.32 2.88
CA SER A 337 23.76 17.40 1.99
C SER A 337 23.85 16.20 1.06
N LEU A 338 24.03 16.44 -0.24
CA LEU A 338 24.26 15.38 -1.23
C LEU A 338 25.69 14.86 -1.17
N ASN A 339 25.86 13.55 -1.26
CA ASN A 339 27.17 12.90 -1.39
C ASN A 339 27.54 12.69 -2.88
N ALA A 340 28.78 12.29 -3.14
CA ALA A 340 29.28 12.06 -4.50
C ALA A 340 28.51 10.97 -5.28
N PHE A 341 28.00 9.94 -4.59
CA PHE A 341 27.15 8.92 -5.22
C PHE A 341 25.76 9.46 -5.59
N ASP A 342 25.20 10.35 -4.75
CA ASP A 342 23.92 11.01 -5.05
C ASP A 342 24.08 11.88 -6.30
N ILE A 343 25.18 12.64 -6.40
CA ILE A 343 25.49 13.48 -7.57
C ILE A 343 25.67 12.64 -8.84
N ILE A 344 26.38 11.50 -8.74
CA ILE A 344 26.58 10.59 -9.89
C ILE A 344 25.24 9.98 -10.34
N SER A 345 24.34 9.66 -9.40
CA SER A 345 22.99 9.17 -9.71
C SER A 345 22.12 10.21 -10.45
N PHE A 346 22.52 11.48 -10.46
CA PHE A 346 21.82 12.55 -11.18
C PHE A 346 22.28 12.75 -12.62
N SER A 347 23.37 12.11 -13.06
CA SER A 347 23.89 12.26 -14.43
C SER A 347 23.08 11.43 -15.44
N PRO A 348 22.61 12.03 -16.56
CA PRO A 348 21.90 11.30 -17.62
C PRO A 348 22.73 10.14 -18.21
N GLY A 349 24.07 10.25 -18.20
CA GLY A 349 24.98 9.23 -18.70
C GLY A 349 25.20 8.04 -17.77
N PHE A 350 24.74 8.14 -16.51
CA PHE A 350 24.71 7.05 -15.52
C PHE A 350 23.28 6.71 -15.09
N ASP A 351 22.29 7.19 -15.85
CA ASP A 351 20.89 6.86 -15.62
C ASP A 351 20.63 5.40 -15.98
N LEU A 352 20.70 4.53 -14.96
CA LEU A 352 20.37 3.12 -15.07
C LEU A 352 18.84 2.88 -15.13
N SER A 353 18.00 3.92 -15.16
CA SER A 353 16.55 3.77 -15.33
C SER A 353 16.23 2.99 -16.61
N GLY A 354 16.91 3.30 -17.71
CA GLY A 354 16.79 2.57 -18.99
C GLY A 354 17.15 1.07 -18.94
N LEU A 355 17.80 0.61 -17.86
CA LEU A 355 18.14 -0.80 -17.62
C LEU A 355 17.09 -1.53 -16.76
N PHE A 356 16.18 -0.80 -16.09
CA PHE A 356 15.23 -1.39 -15.13
C PHE A 356 13.77 -0.94 -15.21
N GLU A 357 13.39 0.09 -15.98
CA GLU A 357 12.02 0.39 -16.49
C GLU A 357 12.00 1.77 -17.21
N GLU A 358 11.01 2.04 -18.07
CA GLU A 358 10.86 3.32 -18.81
C GLU A 358 10.98 4.56 -17.91
N GLY A 359 11.73 5.56 -18.38
CA GLY A 359 12.25 6.71 -17.63
C GLY A 359 11.29 7.38 -16.64
N GLY A 360 11.82 7.67 -15.45
CA GLY A 360 11.10 8.30 -14.35
C GLY A 360 10.67 9.74 -14.67
N ASP A 361 9.43 10.07 -14.28
CA ASP A 361 8.83 11.41 -14.38
C ASP A 361 9.42 12.36 -13.32
N GLU A 362 10.71 12.66 -13.44
CA GLU A 362 11.48 13.47 -12.48
C GLU A 362 12.12 14.65 -13.23
N THR A 363 12.09 15.85 -12.63
CA THR A 363 12.73 17.04 -13.21
C THR A 363 13.61 17.68 -12.15
N ARG A 364 14.87 17.95 -12.49
CA ARG A 364 15.88 18.46 -11.56
C ARG A 364 16.46 19.77 -12.06
N PHE A 365 16.79 20.67 -11.13
CA PHE A 365 17.49 21.91 -11.45
C PHE A 365 18.39 22.37 -10.30
N VAL A 366 19.42 23.14 -10.61
CA VAL A 366 20.37 23.71 -9.64
C VAL A 366 20.09 25.19 -9.45
N SER A 367 20.13 25.64 -8.20
CA SER A 367 19.89 27.04 -7.83
C SER A 367 20.93 27.54 -6.83
N GLY A 368 21.38 28.78 -7.01
CA GLY A 368 22.16 29.52 -6.01
C GLY A 368 21.29 30.38 -5.07
N ALA A 369 19.97 30.32 -5.21
CA ALA A 369 19.06 31.13 -4.42
C ALA A 369 18.87 30.57 -3.00
N PRO A 370 18.57 31.42 -2.00
CA PRO A 370 18.20 30.95 -0.67
C PRO A 370 17.00 30.00 -0.73
N VAL A 371 17.03 28.93 0.07
CA VAL A 371 15.96 27.92 0.18
C VAL A 371 14.60 28.55 0.42
N SER A 372 14.54 29.61 1.23
CA SER A 372 13.31 30.39 1.48
C SER A 372 12.69 30.95 0.19
N ASN A 373 13.52 31.46 -0.73
CA ASN A 373 13.06 32.06 -1.97
C ASN A 373 12.56 30.99 -2.95
N ILE A 374 13.21 29.84 -2.97
CA ILE A 374 12.80 28.69 -3.80
C ILE A 374 11.44 28.18 -3.32
N ILE A 375 11.28 27.98 -2.01
CA ILE A 375 10.00 27.53 -1.43
C ILE A 375 8.89 28.54 -1.70
N SER A 376 9.13 29.84 -1.47
CA SER A 376 8.14 30.88 -1.76
C SER A 376 7.76 30.93 -3.24
N LYS A 377 8.69 30.66 -4.15
CA LYS A 377 8.39 30.61 -5.58
C LYS A 377 7.57 29.38 -5.97
N LEU A 378 7.87 28.22 -5.38
CA LEU A 378 7.05 27.00 -5.55
C LEU A 378 5.62 27.21 -5.04
N GLU A 379 5.44 27.93 -3.93
CA GLU A 379 4.12 28.31 -3.40
C GLU A 379 3.35 29.24 -4.34
N GLU A 380 4.03 30.23 -4.94
CA GLU A 380 3.43 31.14 -5.90
C GLU A 380 2.93 30.39 -7.14
N ILE A 381 3.77 29.52 -7.71
CA ILE A 381 3.42 28.67 -8.86
C ILE A 381 2.22 27.79 -8.50
N ALA A 382 2.23 27.16 -7.34
CA ALA A 382 1.15 26.30 -6.89
C ALA A 382 -0.19 27.04 -6.70
N LYS A 383 -0.17 28.29 -6.24
CA LYS A 383 -1.38 29.12 -6.15
C LYS A 383 -1.96 29.44 -7.52
N VAL A 384 -1.13 29.68 -8.53
CA VAL A 384 -1.57 29.99 -9.91
C VAL A 384 -2.33 28.81 -10.53
N VAL A 385 -1.90 27.58 -10.25
CA VAL A 385 -2.57 26.36 -10.76
C VAL A 385 -3.65 25.79 -9.83
N SER A 386 -4.03 26.49 -8.76
CA SER A 386 -4.98 26.01 -7.74
C SER A 386 -4.55 24.69 -7.07
N PHE A 387 -3.28 24.56 -6.70
CA PHE A 387 -2.77 23.42 -5.95
C PHE A 387 -2.80 23.73 -4.46
N THR A 388 -3.06 22.71 -3.65
CA THR A 388 -2.87 22.76 -2.20
C THR A 388 -1.39 22.55 -1.91
N VAL A 389 -0.80 23.45 -1.12
CA VAL A 389 0.62 23.39 -0.77
C VAL A 389 0.80 22.96 0.68
N ARG A 390 1.69 22.02 0.92
CA ARG A 390 2.16 21.66 2.27
C ARG A 390 3.67 21.78 2.34
N LYS A 391 4.17 22.49 3.35
CA LYS A 391 5.61 22.67 3.61
C LYS A 391 6.00 21.91 4.86
N LYS A 392 7.09 21.15 4.78
CA LYS A 392 7.83 20.65 5.95
C LYS A 392 9.32 20.73 5.63
N ASP A 393 10.05 21.49 6.44
CA ASP A 393 11.49 21.73 6.28
C ASP A 393 11.88 22.25 4.88
N CYS A 394 12.64 21.46 4.12
CA CYS A 394 13.13 21.73 2.76
C CYS A 394 12.34 20.97 1.68
N ARG A 395 11.14 20.47 2.02
CA ARG A 395 10.24 19.76 1.10
C ARG A 395 8.92 20.50 0.95
N VAL A 396 8.47 20.59 -0.30
CA VAL A 396 7.19 21.19 -0.70
C VAL A 396 6.37 20.14 -1.43
N SER A 397 5.19 19.83 -0.92
CA SER A 397 4.23 18.94 -1.58
C SER A 397 3.12 19.75 -2.20
N LEU A 398 2.88 19.54 -3.49
CA LEU A 398 1.86 20.21 -4.30
C LEU A 398 0.80 19.19 -4.69
N GLU A 399 -0.46 19.48 -4.41
CA GLU A 399 -1.59 18.59 -4.71
C GLU A 399 -2.65 19.33 -5.52
N GLY A 400 -2.88 18.91 -6.76
CA GLY A 400 -3.86 19.49 -7.65
C GLY A 400 -5.29 19.33 -7.10
N THR A 401 -6.10 20.38 -7.22
CA THR A 401 -7.52 20.36 -6.82
C THR A 401 -8.44 19.72 -7.87
N ARG A 402 -7.93 19.46 -9.07
CA ARG A 402 -8.65 18.83 -10.18
C ARG A 402 -8.36 17.33 -10.21
N GLU A 403 -9.41 16.52 -10.33
CA GLU A 403 -9.29 15.07 -10.48
C GLU A 403 -9.07 14.70 -11.95
N GLY A 404 -7.87 14.22 -12.29
CA GLY A 404 -7.57 13.60 -13.57
C GLY A 404 -8.00 12.12 -13.61
N VAL A 405 -7.84 11.46 -14.76
CA VAL A 405 -8.22 10.04 -14.98
C VAL A 405 -7.52 9.08 -14.00
N LYS A 406 -6.33 9.46 -13.50
CA LYS A 406 -5.51 8.71 -12.53
C LYS A 406 -5.54 9.31 -11.11
N GLY A 407 -6.54 10.13 -10.80
CA GLY A 407 -6.63 10.90 -9.56
C GLY A 407 -5.94 12.27 -9.65
N PRO A 408 -5.96 13.07 -8.56
CA PRO A 408 -5.35 14.39 -8.54
C PRO A 408 -3.83 14.33 -8.72
N LEU A 409 -3.28 15.25 -9.51
CA LEU A 409 -1.84 15.37 -9.72
C LEU A 409 -1.15 15.73 -8.40
N THR A 410 -0.29 14.85 -7.90
CA THR A 410 0.50 15.08 -6.69
C THR A 410 1.97 15.13 -7.04
N ILE A 411 2.63 16.20 -6.64
CA ILE A 411 4.03 16.50 -6.94
C ILE A 411 4.76 16.76 -5.63
N ALA A 412 5.96 16.23 -5.48
CA ALA A 412 6.85 16.56 -4.38
C ALA A 412 8.10 17.25 -4.93
N ALA A 413 8.44 18.39 -4.34
CA ALA A 413 9.69 19.10 -4.57
C ALA A 413 10.56 18.98 -3.32
N GLU A 414 11.76 18.43 -3.46
CA GLU A 414 12.74 18.27 -2.39
C GLU A 414 13.99 19.08 -2.73
N ILE A 415 14.49 19.83 -1.74
CA ILE A 415 15.67 20.69 -1.89
C ILE A 415 16.82 20.07 -1.10
N PHE A 416 17.96 19.88 -1.78
CA PHE A 416 19.17 19.30 -1.21
C PHE A 416 20.35 20.27 -1.33
N GLU A 417 21.23 20.29 -0.32
CA GLU A 417 22.44 21.12 -0.32
C GLU A 417 23.56 20.42 -1.10
N LEU A 418 24.10 21.10 -2.11
CA LEU A 418 25.25 20.64 -2.89
C LEU A 418 26.55 21.29 -2.40
N THR A 419 26.48 22.60 -2.11
CA THR A 419 27.54 23.39 -1.47
C THR A 419 26.87 24.48 -0.62
N PRO A 420 27.60 25.20 0.27
CA PRO A 420 27.02 26.29 1.06
C PRO A 420 26.34 27.41 0.25
N SER A 421 26.62 27.49 -1.06
CA SER A 421 26.04 28.46 -2.00
C SER A 421 25.19 27.84 -3.11
N LEU A 422 25.02 26.51 -3.15
CA LEU A 422 24.30 25.81 -4.22
C LEU A 422 23.38 24.73 -3.66
N VAL A 423 22.15 24.71 -4.16
CA VAL A 423 21.15 23.68 -3.86
C VAL A 423 20.64 23.01 -5.13
N VAL A 424 20.28 21.74 -5.02
CA VAL A 424 19.59 20.96 -6.06
C VAL A 424 18.13 20.86 -5.65
N VAL A 425 17.24 21.19 -6.57
CA VAL A 425 15.79 21.00 -6.39
C VAL A 425 15.36 19.86 -7.29
N GLU A 426 14.81 18.82 -6.67
CA GLU A 426 14.27 17.67 -7.35
C GLU A 426 12.75 17.70 -7.26
N VAL A 427 12.09 17.70 -8.42
CA VAL A 427 10.64 17.65 -8.53
C VAL A 427 10.23 16.30 -9.10
N LYS A 428 9.37 15.61 -8.36
CA LYS A 428 8.95 14.23 -8.64
C LYS A 428 7.44 14.11 -8.65
N LYS A 429 6.89 13.44 -9.66
CA LYS A 429 5.49 13.02 -9.65
C LYS A 429 5.28 11.91 -8.61
N LYS A 430 4.33 12.09 -7.70
CA LYS A 430 3.94 11.10 -6.68
C LYS A 430 2.60 10.42 -7.01
N GLY A 431 1.75 11.05 -7.82
CA GLY A 431 0.44 10.53 -8.25
C GLY A 431 -0.18 11.39 -9.35
N GLY A 432 -1.18 10.87 -10.07
CA GLY A 432 -1.84 11.55 -11.19
C GLY A 432 -1.27 11.20 -12.56
N ASP A 433 -1.78 11.86 -13.61
CA ASP A 433 -1.42 11.55 -14.99
C ASP A 433 -0.04 12.11 -15.40
N LYS A 434 0.66 11.37 -16.27
CA LYS A 434 2.01 11.74 -16.75
C LYS A 434 1.96 12.96 -17.68
N GLY A 435 0.96 13.06 -18.56
CA GLY A 435 0.82 14.21 -19.45
C GLY A 435 0.50 15.49 -18.67
N GLU A 436 -0.36 15.39 -17.65
CA GLU A 436 -0.64 16.52 -16.75
C GLU A 436 0.61 16.99 -15.98
N TYR A 437 1.47 16.05 -15.57
CA TYR A 437 2.76 16.36 -14.93
C TYR A 437 3.74 17.05 -15.89
N GLU A 438 3.89 16.53 -17.10
CA GLU A 438 4.77 17.11 -18.12
C GLU A 438 4.31 18.52 -18.53
N ASP A 439 3.00 18.72 -18.68
CA ASP A 439 2.40 20.03 -18.97
C ASP A 439 2.65 21.02 -17.82
N PHE A 440 2.46 20.60 -16.56
CA PHE A 440 2.78 21.43 -15.40
C PHE A 440 4.26 21.80 -15.37
N CYS A 441 5.15 20.82 -15.57
CA CYS A 441 6.59 21.04 -15.57
C CYS A 441 7.03 22.02 -16.66
N ASN A 442 6.46 21.91 -17.86
CA ASN A 442 6.86 22.74 -19.00
C ASN A 442 6.22 24.13 -19.02
N ARG A 443 4.96 24.26 -18.59
CA ARG A 443 4.20 25.52 -18.71
C ARG A 443 4.30 26.41 -17.48
N GLU A 444 4.45 25.83 -16.29
CA GLU A 444 4.34 26.56 -15.03
C GLU A 444 5.64 26.50 -14.23
N LEU A 445 6.18 25.29 -14.03
CA LEU A 445 7.34 25.06 -13.17
C LEU A 445 8.64 25.64 -13.77
N LYS A 446 9.02 25.22 -14.99
CA LYS A 446 10.25 25.69 -15.66
C LYS A 446 10.24 27.21 -15.87
N PRO A 447 9.17 27.84 -16.42
CA PRO A 447 9.15 29.29 -16.59
C PRO A 447 9.11 30.05 -15.26
N GLY A 448 8.39 29.53 -14.27
CA GLY A 448 8.26 30.16 -12.95
C GLY A 448 9.56 30.15 -12.14
N LEU A 449 10.43 29.18 -12.38
CA LEU A 449 11.71 29.00 -11.68
C LEU A 449 12.93 29.44 -12.48
N GLN A 450 12.78 29.82 -13.75
CA GLN A 450 13.87 30.20 -14.65
C GLN A 450 14.82 31.25 -14.05
N LYS A 451 14.28 32.23 -13.31
CA LYS A 451 15.08 33.28 -12.65
C LYS A 451 15.91 32.80 -11.45
N LEU A 452 15.63 31.59 -10.94
CA LEU A 452 16.33 30.96 -9.83
C LEU A 452 17.25 29.83 -10.29
N MET A 453 17.12 29.37 -11.54
CA MET A 453 17.96 28.33 -12.11
C MET A 453 19.32 28.91 -12.52
N LEU A 454 20.39 28.17 -12.26
CA LEU A 454 21.67 28.42 -12.91
C LEU A 454 21.61 27.82 -14.32
N GLU A 455 21.65 28.66 -15.35
CA GLU A 455 21.73 28.19 -16.73
C GLU A 455 23.10 27.54 -16.99
N GLU A 456 23.10 26.42 -17.72
CA GLU A 456 24.32 25.93 -18.37
C GLU A 456 24.73 26.99 -19.39
N THR A 457 25.74 27.80 -19.09
CA THR A 457 26.42 28.56 -20.13
C THR A 457 26.95 27.55 -21.15
N PRO A 458 26.56 27.62 -22.43
CA PRO A 458 27.16 26.76 -23.44
C PRO A 458 28.66 27.06 -23.45
N VAL A 459 29.45 26.05 -23.09
CA VAL A 459 30.90 26.12 -23.25
C VAL A 459 31.13 26.27 -24.74
N SER A 460 31.53 27.47 -25.16
CA SER A 460 32.03 27.73 -26.50
C SER A 460 33.15 26.72 -26.78
N SER A 461 32.89 25.80 -27.70
CA SER A 461 33.86 24.85 -28.22
C SER A 461 34.90 25.61 -29.05
N GLU A 462 35.85 26.25 -28.40
CA GLU A 462 37.14 26.56 -29.00
C GLU A 462 38.16 25.57 -28.40
N LEU A 463 38.28 24.42 -29.05
CA LEU A 463 39.45 23.57 -28.92
C LEU A 463 40.57 24.19 -29.75
N PRO A 464 41.76 24.46 -29.20
CA PRO A 464 42.92 24.80 -30.01
C PRO A 464 43.32 23.58 -30.85
N SER A 465 43.44 23.79 -32.16
CA SER A 465 43.96 22.81 -33.10
C SER A 465 45.47 22.69 -32.94
N ASP A 466 45.91 21.71 -32.15
CA ASP A 466 47.30 21.24 -32.21
C ASP A 466 47.35 19.92 -32.97
N THR A 467 47.63 20.01 -34.27
CA THR A 467 48.43 19.00 -34.99
C THR A 467 48.97 19.58 -36.30
N GLU A 468 50.30 19.68 -36.32
CA GLU A 468 51.25 19.98 -37.42
C GLU A 468 51.46 21.43 -37.88
#